data_AF-A0A7W4HE13-F1
#
_entry.id   AF-A0A7W4HE13-F1
#
_cell.length_a   1.000
_cell.length_b   1.000
_cell.length_c   1.000
_cell.angle_alpha   90.00
_cell.angle_beta   90.00
_cell.angle_gamma   90.00
#
_symmetry.space_group_name_H-M   'P 1'
#
loop_
_entity.id
_entity.type
_entity.pdbx_description
1 polymer ?
#
loop_
_entity_poly.entity_id
_entity_poly.type
_entity_poly.pdbx_seq_one_letter_code
_entity_poly.pdbx_strand_id
1 'polypeptide(L)'
;GNIDIVLNELDALANVDFVSRCCYRAPSRLTFVRIGTSGALRQAIRTGEAVITSMAVGFDSIPWLYRDGPSVFDHEATRAFSSVFSLRGGALGCVYAVRSPETLVQLLSPQGATGITLCCPGFYGPQQRKLRICGGGGPLIETARDVRYNGEQVLNMEMESGPLNVLSALLGHEAVTVTLAIDNRQEETVKVNYQAAMDTLVESVLNAVLPPSVSLGM
;
A
#
# COMPACT_ATOMS: atom_id res chain seq x y z
N GLY A 1 9.75 -1.53 -7.88
CA GLY A 1 10.90 -0.88 -8.51
C GLY A 1 11.32 0.30 -7.67
N ASN A 2 10.53 1.36 -7.62
CA ASN A 2 10.95 2.58 -6.92
C ASN A 2 11.05 2.40 -5.40
N ILE A 3 10.07 1.73 -4.78
CA ILE A 3 10.10 1.42 -3.35
C ILE A 3 11.28 0.54 -2.98
N ASP A 4 11.64 -0.41 -3.84
CA ASP A 4 12.80 -1.28 -3.64
C ASP A 4 14.11 -0.49 -3.50
N ILE A 5 14.33 0.45 -4.42
CA ILE A 5 15.49 1.35 -4.38
C ILE A 5 15.46 2.22 -3.12
N VAL A 6 14.35 2.93 -2.89
CA VAL A 6 14.25 3.92 -1.81
C VAL A 6 14.42 3.29 -0.43
N LEU A 7 13.80 2.12 -0.18
CA LEU A 7 13.85 1.50 1.14
C LEU A 7 15.24 0.96 1.45
N ASN A 8 15.91 0.33 0.48
CA ASN A 8 17.29 -0.13 0.68
C ASN A 8 18.26 1.04 0.87
N GLU A 9 18.10 2.14 0.12
CA GLU A 9 18.97 3.31 0.27
C GLU A 9 18.74 4.05 1.60
N LEU A 10 17.50 4.20 2.05
CA LEU A 10 17.18 4.82 3.34
C LEU A 10 17.64 3.96 4.53
N ASP A 11 17.50 2.63 4.45
CA ASP A 11 18.07 1.72 5.44
C ASP A 11 19.59 1.83 5.45
N ALA A 12 20.26 1.79 4.29
CA ALA A 12 21.71 1.93 4.23
C ALA A 12 22.19 3.24 4.87
N LEU A 13 21.51 4.36 4.62
CA LEU A 13 21.82 5.65 5.24
C LEU A 13 21.69 5.63 6.76
N ALA A 14 20.73 4.89 7.31
CA ALA A 14 20.50 4.81 8.75
C ALA A 14 21.33 3.71 9.44
N ASN A 15 21.69 2.65 8.72
CA ASN A 15 22.11 1.36 9.30
C ASN A 15 23.43 0.80 8.77
N VAL A 16 24.08 1.45 7.79
CA VAL A 16 25.38 1.06 7.26
C VAL A 16 26.42 2.15 7.52
N ASP A 17 27.57 1.75 8.06
CA ASP A 17 28.75 2.61 8.10
C ASP A 17 29.42 2.59 6.71
N PHE A 18 29.36 3.71 5.98
CA PHE A 18 29.94 3.79 4.65
C PHE A 18 31.48 3.77 4.63
N VAL A 19 32.15 4.03 5.76
CA VAL A 19 33.60 3.95 5.87
C VAL A 19 34.03 2.50 6.03
N SER A 20 33.47 1.78 7.01
CA SER A 20 33.80 0.36 7.23
C SER A 20 33.08 -0.61 6.29
N ARG A 21 31.99 -0.16 5.65
CA ARG A 21 31.05 -0.96 4.83
C ARG A 21 30.41 -2.11 5.60
N CYS A 22 30.21 -1.94 6.90
CA CYS A 22 29.55 -2.89 7.77
C CYS A 22 28.23 -2.33 8.29
N CYS A 23 27.25 -3.21 8.51
CA CYS A 23 26.02 -2.84 9.18
C CYS A 23 26.28 -2.52 10.66
N TYR A 24 25.53 -1.57 11.23
CA TYR A 24 25.57 -1.30 12.66
C TYR A 24 25.06 -2.49 13.47
N ARG A 25 25.68 -2.75 14.63
CA ARG A 25 25.29 -3.87 15.51
C ARG A 25 23.87 -3.73 16.07
N ALA A 26 23.44 -2.49 16.31
CA ALA A 26 22.10 -2.16 16.77
C ALA A 26 21.47 -1.24 15.70
N PRO A 27 20.69 -1.80 14.75
CA PRO A 27 20.08 -1.00 13.70
C PRO A 27 19.03 -0.05 14.29
N SER A 28 19.00 1.15 13.75
CA SER A 28 17.94 2.13 13.99
C SER A 28 16.67 1.70 13.26
N ARG A 29 15.54 1.81 13.95
CA ARG A 29 14.22 1.59 13.35
C ARG A 29 13.68 2.89 12.76
N LEU A 30 13.36 2.86 11.47
CA LEU A 30 12.66 3.94 10.78
C LEU A 30 11.15 3.65 10.73
N THR A 31 10.36 4.71 10.66
CA THR A 31 8.91 4.65 10.42
C THR A 31 8.60 5.38 9.12
N PHE A 32 8.01 4.67 8.16
CA PHE A 32 7.63 5.22 6.86
C PHE A 32 6.12 5.42 6.76
N VAL A 33 5.71 6.63 6.39
CA VAL A 33 4.31 6.95 6.14
C VAL A 33 4.18 7.41 4.69
N ARG A 34 3.65 6.54 3.85
CA ARG A 34 3.37 6.88 2.46
C ARG A 34 2.06 7.65 2.38
N ILE A 35 2.12 8.87 1.84
CA ILE A 35 0.94 9.65 1.45
C ILE A 35 0.88 9.63 -0.07
N GLY A 36 -0.22 9.14 -0.64
CA GLY A 36 -0.35 8.99 -2.09
C GLY A 36 -1.77 9.11 -2.59
N THR A 37 -2.00 8.69 -3.83
CA THR A 37 -3.33 8.63 -4.44
C THR A 37 -3.72 7.20 -4.75
N SER A 38 -5.02 6.90 -4.76
CA SER A 38 -5.53 5.60 -5.15
C SER A 38 -6.85 5.72 -5.91
N GLY A 39 -7.25 4.60 -6.52
CA GLY A 39 -8.60 4.43 -7.04
C GLY A 39 -9.48 3.66 -6.07
N ALA A 40 -10.63 4.22 -5.71
CA ALA A 40 -11.58 3.58 -4.80
C ALA A 40 -12.32 2.43 -5.50
N LEU A 41 -12.61 1.38 -4.73
CA LEU A 41 -13.29 0.15 -5.18
C LEU A 41 -14.64 -0.06 -4.49
N ARG A 42 -15.07 0.89 -3.64
CA ARG A 42 -16.34 0.86 -2.90
C ARG A 42 -17.12 2.14 -3.14
N GLN A 43 -18.43 2.02 -3.34
CA GLN A 43 -19.32 3.19 -3.54
C GLN A 43 -19.33 4.12 -2.32
N ALA A 44 -19.16 3.55 -1.12
CA ALA A 44 -19.13 4.31 0.13
C ALA A 44 -17.90 5.24 0.25
N ILE A 45 -16.85 5.04 -0.56
CA ILE A 45 -15.65 5.87 -0.53
C ILE A 45 -15.78 6.95 -1.60
N ARG A 46 -15.96 8.20 -1.16
CA ARG A 46 -16.10 9.34 -2.07
C ARG A 46 -14.73 9.82 -2.53
N THR A 47 -14.68 10.43 -3.72
CA THR A 47 -13.45 11.04 -4.19
C THR A 47 -13.05 12.21 -3.27
N GLY A 48 -11.78 12.25 -2.87
CA GLY A 48 -11.25 13.14 -1.85
C GLY A 48 -11.31 12.61 -0.42
N GLU A 49 -11.82 11.40 -0.18
CA GLU A 49 -11.67 10.72 1.12
C GLU A 49 -10.36 9.96 1.18
N ALA A 50 -9.77 9.88 2.38
CA ALA A 50 -8.57 9.11 2.61
C ALA A 50 -8.88 7.63 2.88
N VAL A 51 -7.94 6.77 2.52
CA VAL A 51 -7.94 5.34 2.79
C VAL A 51 -6.64 4.96 3.47
N ILE A 52 -6.73 4.33 4.64
CA ILE A 52 -5.61 3.81 5.43
C ILE A 52 -5.49 2.30 5.17
N THR A 53 -4.32 1.88 4.71
CA THR A 53 -4.05 0.48 4.40
C THR A 53 -3.77 -0.31 5.69
N SER A 54 -4.70 -1.17 6.11
CA SER A 54 -4.48 -2.15 7.19
C SER A 54 -3.74 -3.39 6.70
N MET A 55 -3.97 -3.76 5.44
CA MET A 55 -3.31 -4.87 4.75
C MET A 55 -3.13 -4.50 3.28
N ALA A 56 -1.93 -4.73 2.75
CA ALA A 56 -1.67 -4.67 1.33
C ALA A 56 -1.70 -6.08 0.73
N VAL A 57 -2.43 -6.26 -0.36
CA VAL A 57 -2.43 -7.48 -1.18
C VAL A 57 -1.73 -7.14 -2.49
N GLY A 58 -0.52 -7.66 -2.65
CA GLY A 58 0.33 -7.35 -3.79
C GLY A 58 0.26 -8.41 -4.89
N PHE A 59 0.46 -7.95 -6.12
CA PHE A 59 0.51 -8.78 -7.34
C PHE A 59 1.83 -8.63 -8.10
N ASP A 60 2.80 -7.92 -7.52
CA ASP A 60 4.15 -7.77 -8.05
C ASP A 60 5.09 -8.87 -7.52
N SER A 61 6.27 -9.00 -8.13
CA SER A 61 7.23 -10.04 -7.78
C SER A 61 8.30 -9.61 -6.78
N ILE A 62 8.36 -8.34 -6.37
CA ILE A 62 9.52 -7.80 -5.63
C ILE A 62 9.73 -8.55 -4.31
N PRO A 63 8.73 -8.71 -3.44
CA PRO A 63 8.89 -9.50 -2.22
C PRO A 63 9.40 -10.92 -2.42
N TRP A 64 9.04 -11.56 -3.53
CA TRP A 64 9.43 -12.93 -3.83
C TRP A 64 10.88 -13.07 -4.31
N LEU A 65 11.51 -11.96 -4.71
CA LEU A 65 12.92 -11.91 -5.09
C LEU A 65 13.86 -11.78 -3.88
N TYR A 66 13.31 -11.45 -2.70
CA TYR A 66 14.03 -11.52 -1.43
C TYR A 66 13.82 -12.90 -0.81
N ARG A 67 14.93 -13.60 -0.50
CA ARG A 67 14.90 -14.97 0.06
C ARG A 67 13.95 -15.07 1.25
N ASP A 68 14.01 -14.09 2.14
CA ASP A 68 13.26 -14.08 3.39
C ASP A 68 11.92 -13.34 3.26
N GLY A 69 11.58 -12.82 2.08
CA GLY A 69 10.31 -12.11 1.82
C GLY A 69 9.08 -12.85 2.35
N PRO A 70 8.90 -14.15 2.05
CA PRO A 70 7.76 -14.91 2.56
C PRO A 70 7.62 -14.94 4.08
N SER A 71 8.69 -14.70 4.85
CA SER A 71 8.65 -14.75 6.32
C SER A 71 7.81 -13.65 6.98
N VAL A 72 7.55 -12.55 6.26
CA VAL A 72 6.74 -11.42 6.77
C VAL A 72 5.32 -11.38 6.20
N PHE A 73 4.94 -12.36 5.38
CA PHE A 73 3.61 -12.41 4.79
C PHE A 73 2.58 -12.89 5.81
N ASP A 74 1.36 -12.36 5.68
CA ASP A 74 0.19 -13.00 6.25
C ASP A 74 -0.16 -14.23 5.39
N HIS A 75 0.31 -15.41 5.80
CA HIS A 75 0.19 -16.63 5.01
C HIS A 75 -1.27 -17.09 4.82
N GLU A 76 -2.14 -16.81 5.78
CA GLU A 76 -3.55 -17.20 5.67
C GLU A 76 -4.26 -16.29 4.67
N ALA A 77 -4.10 -14.97 4.80
CA ALA A 77 -4.61 -14.02 3.83
C ALA A 77 -4.01 -14.30 2.43
N THR A 78 -2.70 -14.54 2.34
CA THR A 78 -2.01 -14.86 1.09
C THR A 78 -2.65 -16.06 0.40
N ARG A 79 -2.93 -17.16 1.12
CA ARG A 79 -3.63 -18.32 0.57
C ARG A 79 -5.05 -17.96 0.13
N ALA A 80 -5.81 -17.27 0.98
CA ALA A 80 -7.20 -16.91 0.69
C ALA A 80 -7.32 -16.05 -0.58
N PHE A 81 -6.51 -14.99 -0.69
CA PHE A 81 -6.48 -14.13 -1.88
C PHE A 81 -5.96 -14.88 -3.11
N SER A 82 -4.89 -15.66 -2.97
CA SER A 82 -4.36 -16.48 -4.08
C SER A 82 -5.43 -17.40 -4.64
N SER A 83 -6.17 -18.12 -3.79
CA SER A 83 -7.25 -19.01 -4.21
C SER A 83 -8.34 -18.24 -4.95
N VAL A 84 -8.83 -17.14 -4.40
CA VAL A 84 -9.94 -16.39 -5.01
C VAL A 84 -9.56 -15.77 -6.36
N PHE A 85 -8.37 -15.16 -6.47
CA PHE A 85 -7.92 -14.55 -7.74
C PHE A 85 -7.55 -15.59 -8.80
N SER A 86 -6.97 -16.73 -8.40
CA SER A 86 -6.66 -17.83 -9.33
C SER A 86 -7.93 -18.47 -9.90
N LEU A 87 -8.93 -18.73 -9.06
CA LEU A 87 -10.21 -19.32 -9.48
C LEU A 87 -10.95 -18.49 -10.52
N ARG A 88 -10.75 -17.17 -10.52
CA ARG A 88 -11.40 -16.23 -11.45
C ARG A 88 -10.56 -15.95 -12.70
N GLY A 89 -9.54 -16.77 -13.00
CA GLY A 89 -8.73 -16.66 -14.22
C GLY A 89 -7.70 -15.52 -14.19
N GLY A 90 -7.33 -15.05 -13.01
CA GLY A 90 -6.24 -14.08 -12.86
C GLY A 90 -4.91 -14.68 -13.29
N ALA A 91 -4.29 -14.13 -14.33
CA ALA A 91 -2.87 -14.38 -14.67
C ALA A 91 -1.93 -13.52 -13.78
N LEU A 92 -2.43 -13.07 -12.63
CA LEU A 92 -1.71 -12.18 -11.75
C LEU A 92 -0.69 -13.03 -11.00
N GLY A 93 0.58 -12.66 -11.12
CA GLY A 93 1.71 -13.38 -10.52
C GLY A 93 1.63 -13.47 -9.00
N CYS A 94 2.69 -14.02 -8.42
CA CYS A 94 2.93 -14.30 -7.01
C CYS A 94 2.16 -13.40 -6.01
N VAL A 95 0.89 -13.76 -5.71
CA VAL A 95 0.05 -13.02 -4.78
C VAL A 95 0.61 -13.13 -3.38
N TYR A 96 0.72 -12.02 -2.67
CA TYR A 96 1.10 -11.98 -1.26
C TYR A 96 0.23 -10.98 -0.50
N ALA A 97 0.10 -11.20 0.80
CA ALA A 97 -0.56 -10.27 1.72
C ALA A 97 0.41 -9.89 2.84
N VAL A 98 0.45 -8.61 3.21
CA VAL A 98 1.28 -8.09 4.29
C VAL A 98 0.48 -7.07 5.10
N ARG A 99 0.63 -7.11 6.43
CA ARG A 99 -0.06 -6.20 7.35
C ARG A 99 0.71 -4.90 7.53
N SER A 100 0.00 -3.80 7.74
CA SER A 100 0.59 -2.60 8.34
C SER A 100 0.64 -2.76 9.87
N PRO A 101 1.60 -2.15 10.58
CA PRO A 101 1.62 -2.15 12.04
C PRO A 101 0.33 -1.57 12.61
N GLU A 102 -0.31 -2.30 13.52
CA GLU A 102 -1.61 -1.93 14.08
C GLU A 102 -1.57 -0.57 14.78
N THR A 103 -0.47 -0.25 15.46
CA THR A 103 -0.24 1.04 16.11
C THR A 103 -0.32 2.22 15.14
N LEU A 104 0.29 2.09 13.95
CA LEU A 104 0.23 3.13 12.91
C LEU A 104 -1.14 3.22 12.25
N VAL A 105 -1.79 2.08 12.04
CA VAL A 105 -3.16 2.03 11.50
C VAL A 105 -4.12 2.72 12.46
N GLN A 106 -4.07 2.41 13.75
CA GLN A 106 -4.90 3.04 14.77
C GLN A 106 -4.64 4.54 14.86
N LEU A 107 -3.37 4.96 14.87
CA LEU A 107 -2.97 6.37 14.88
C LEU A 107 -3.58 7.18 13.71
N LEU A 108 -3.62 6.59 12.52
CA LEU A 108 -4.06 7.26 11.29
C LEU A 108 -5.53 6.99 10.95
N SER A 109 -6.21 6.08 11.65
CA SER A 109 -7.62 5.75 11.42
C SER A 109 -8.59 6.94 11.48
N PRO A 110 -8.35 8.03 12.27
CA PRO A 110 -9.21 9.21 12.21
C PRO A 110 -9.21 9.92 10.86
N GLN A 111 -8.22 9.68 10.00
CA GLN A 111 -8.06 10.41 8.74
C GLN A 111 -8.93 9.86 7.61
N GLY A 112 -9.47 8.64 7.74
CA GLY A 112 -10.27 8.05 6.68
C GLY A 112 -10.66 6.58 6.88
N ALA A 113 -11.14 5.96 5.81
CA ALA A 113 -11.57 4.57 5.86
C ALA A 113 -10.36 3.62 5.98
N THR A 114 -10.43 2.64 6.88
CA THR A 114 -9.36 1.66 7.09
C THR A 114 -9.73 0.32 6.46
N GLY A 115 -8.81 -0.28 5.69
CA GLY A 115 -9.05 -1.61 5.12
C GLY A 115 -7.96 -2.08 4.16
N ILE A 116 -8.32 -3.04 3.31
CA ILE A 116 -7.40 -3.75 2.44
C ILE A 116 -7.15 -2.94 1.16
N THR A 117 -5.89 -2.83 0.76
CA THR A 117 -5.45 -2.17 -0.47
C THR A 117 -4.89 -3.19 -1.44
N LEU A 118 -5.31 -3.13 -2.70
CA LEU A 118 -4.67 -3.91 -3.77
C LEU A 118 -3.46 -3.14 -4.32
N CYS A 119 -2.28 -3.75 -4.24
CA CYS A 119 -1.04 -3.19 -4.76
C CYS A 119 -0.72 -3.81 -6.13
N CYS A 120 -1.05 -3.10 -7.20
CA CYS A 120 -0.95 -3.56 -8.57
C CYS A 120 0.42 -3.21 -9.19
N PRO A 121 1.01 -4.08 -10.04
CA PRO A 121 2.33 -3.85 -10.64
C PRO A 121 2.34 -2.83 -11.80
N GLY A 122 1.25 -2.10 -12.01
CA GLY A 122 1.11 -1.13 -13.10
C GLY A 122 -0.26 -0.46 -13.08
N PHE A 123 -0.44 0.55 -13.94
CA PHE A 123 -1.61 1.43 -13.91
C PHE A 123 -2.73 1.05 -14.92
N TYR A 124 -2.37 0.57 -16.11
CA TYR A 124 -3.35 0.28 -17.17
C TYR A 124 -3.88 -1.15 -17.09
N GLY A 125 -3.33 -2.08 -17.88
CA GLY A 125 -3.74 -3.48 -17.90
C GLY A 125 -3.83 -4.11 -16.50
N PRO A 126 -2.84 -3.94 -15.60
CA PRO A 126 -2.88 -4.50 -14.24
C PRO A 126 -4.02 -3.98 -13.35
N GLN A 127 -4.61 -2.81 -13.67
CA GLN A 127 -5.80 -2.29 -12.99
C GLN A 127 -7.04 -2.29 -13.89
N GLN A 128 -7.02 -3.12 -14.94
CA GLN A 128 -8.11 -3.31 -15.90
C GLN A 128 -8.57 -2.03 -16.61
N ARG A 129 -7.67 -1.05 -16.78
CA ARG A 129 -7.93 0.07 -17.69
C ARG A 129 -7.59 -0.35 -19.12
N LYS A 130 -8.45 0.03 -20.07
CA LYS A 130 -8.29 -0.29 -21.49
C LYS A 130 -8.02 0.99 -22.29
N LEU A 131 -6.95 0.96 -23.06
CA LEU A 131 -6.67 1.93 -24.13
C LEU A 131 -6.69 1.16 -25.47
N ARG A 132 -5.59 1.20 -26.24
CA ARG A 132 -5.42 0.40 -27.46
C ARG A 132 -5.00 -1.05 -27.19
N ILE A 133 -4.14 -1.26 -26.19
CA ILE A 133 -3.71 -2.61 -25.76
C ILE A 133 -4.80 -3.16 -24.83
N CYS A 134 -5.33 -4.33 -25.16
CA CYS A 134 -6.23 -5.05 -24.27
C CYS A 134 -5.43 -5.69 -23.14
N GLY A 135 -5.82 -5.41 -21.90
CA GLY A 135 -5.32 -6.15 -20.74
C GLY A 135 -5.76 -7.62 -20.79
N GLY A 136 -4.98 -8.49 -20.17
CA GLY A 136 -5.35 -9.88 -19.93
C GLY A 136 -5.79 -10.11 -18.48
N GLY A 137 -6.14 -11.36 -18.16
CA GLY A 137 -6.47 -11.80 -16.81
C GLY A 137 -7.96 -11.70 -16.43
N GLY A 138 -8.28 -12.28 -15.29
CA GLY A 138 -9.62 -12.34 -14.71
C GLY A 138 -10.15 -10.99 -14.19
N PRO A 139 -11.43 -10.96 -13.73
CA PRO A 139 -12.13 -9.75 -13.32
C PRO A 139 -11.65 -9.24 -11.95
N LEU A 140 -10.46 -8.63 -11.88
CA LEU A 140 -9.83 -8.11 -10.66
C LEU A 140 -10.78 -7.20 -9.84
N ILE A 141 -11.38 -6.19 -10.49
CA ILE A 141 -12.24 -5.21 -9.83
C ILE A 141 -13.51 -5.87 -9.26
N GLU A 142 -14.12 -6.81 -9.98
CA GLU A 142 -15.29 -7.54 -9.50
C GLU A 142 -14.92 -8.47 -8.35
N THR A 143 -13.80 -9.17 -8.48
CA THR A 143 -13.27 -10.04 -7.42
C THR A 143 -13.00 -9.27 -6.14
N ALA A 144 -12.41 -8.08 -6.25
CA ALA A 144 -12.18 -7.18 -5.12
C ALA A 144 -13.48 -6.72 -4.43
N ARG A 145 -14.63 -6.71 -5.12
CA ARG A 145 -15.94 -6.39 -4.53
C ARG A 145 -16.43 -7.49 -3.61
N ASP A 146 -16.26 -8.73 -4.06
CA ASP A 146 -16.86 -9.90 -3.40
C ASP A 146 -16.03 -10.39 -2.21
N VAL A 147 -14.72 -10.12 -2.22
CA VAL A 147 -13.83 -10.63 -1.19
C VAL A 147 -13.91 -9.80 0.09
N ARG A 148 -14.03 -10.53 1.20
CA ARG A 148 -13.81 -10.07 2.57
C ARG A 148 -12.83 -11.02 3.23
N TYR A 149 -11.92 -10.48 4.03
CA TYR A 149 -11.00 -11.29 4.82
C TYR A 149 -11.09 -10.83 6.27
N ASN A 150 -11.48 -11.74 7.19
CA ASN A 150 -11.70 -11.43 8.61
C ASN A 150 -12.57 -10.19 8.87
N GLY A 151 -13.61 -9.99 8.05
CA GLY A 151 -14.51 -8.84 8.14
C GLY A 151 -14.00 -7.57 7.44
N GLU A 152 -12.71 -7.49 7.12
CA GLU A 152 -12.12 -6.39 6.36
C GLU A 152 -12.46 -6.48 4.87
N GLN A 153 -12.59 -5.31 4.24
CA GLN A 153 -12.94 -5.17 2.83
C GLN A 153 -11.77 -4.62 2.03
N VAL A 154 -11.73 -4.97 0.75
CA VAL A 154 -10.87 -4.29 -0.22
C VAL A 154 -11.46 -2.92 -0.55
N LEU A 155 -10.75 -1.86 -0.20
CA LEU A 155 -11.25 -0.48 -0.30
C LEU A 155 -10.76 0.24 -1.54
N ASN A 156 -9.51 0.03 -1.92
CA ASN A 156 -8.85 0.77 -2.98
C ASN A 156 -7.76 -0.06 -3.68
N MET A 157 -7.20 0.51 -4.74
CA MET A 157 -6.02 -0.01 -5.43
C MET A 157 -5.01 1.09 -5.76
N GLU A 158 -3.73 0.76 -5.61
CA GLU A 158 -2.57 1.61 -5.88
C GLU A 158 -1.38 0.70 -6.27
N MET A 159 -0.12 1.15 -6.15
CA MET A 159 1.03 0.47 -6.76
C MET A 159 2.27 0.32 -5.87
N GLU A 160 2.24 0.72 -4.60
CA GLU A 160 3.44 0.82 -3.77
C GLU A 160 3.32 0.24 -2.34
N SER A 161 2.12 0.09 -1.80
CA SER A 161 1.92 -0.31 -0.39
C SER A 161 2.47 -1.70 -0.05
N GLY A 162 2.37 -2.65 -0.99
CA GLY A 162 2.84 -4.02 -0.81
C GLY A 162 4.36 -4.11 -0.58
N PRO A 163 5.19 -3.69 -1.54
CA PRO A 163 6.64 -3.70 -1.37
C PRO A 163 7.10 -2.81 -0.21
N LEU A 164 6.40 -1.69 0.06
CA LEU A 164 6.75 -0.78 1.15
C LEU A 164 6.68 -1.51 2.50
N ASN A 165 5.56 -2.20 2.76
CA ASN A 165 5.36 -2.92 4.01
C ASN A 165 6.27 -4.14 4.13
N VAL A 166 6.43 -4.92 3.05
CA VAL A 166 7.32 -6.11 3.09
C VAL A 166 8.75 -5.71 3.38
N LEU A 167 9.32 -4.78 2.59
CA LEU A 167 10.73 -4.41 2.74
C LEU A 167 10.99 -3.74 4.08
N SER A 168 10.06 -2.89 4.53
CA SER A 168 10.15 -2.30 5.87
C SER A 168 10.19 -3.38 6.94
N ALA A 169 9.28 -4.36 6.90
CA ALA A 169 9.24 -5.45 7.87
C ALA A 169 10.52 -6.30 7.85
N LEU A 170 11.06 -6.63 6.67
CA LEU A 170 12.31 -7.38 6.53
C LEU A 170 13.51 -6.64 7.14
N LEU A 171 13.56 -5.31 6.99
CA LEU A 171 14.62 -4.46 7.52
C LEU A 171 14.40 -4.07 8.99
N GLY A 172 13.32 -4.55 9.63
CA GLY A 172 12.97 -4.20 11.01
C GLY A 172 12.41 -2.79 11.18
N HIS A 173 11.94 -2.18 10.09
CA HIS A 173 11.23 -0.90 10.03
C HIS A 173 9.71 -1.09 10.10
N GLU A 174 9.01 0.02 10.33
CA GLU A 174 7.55 0.07 10.31
C GLU A 174 7.08 0.92 9.13
N ALA A 175 6.01 0.50 8.45
CA ALA A 175 5.44 1.30 7.38
C ALA A 175 3.91 1.20 7.29
N VAL A 176 3.30 2.30 6.87
CA VAL A 176 1.87 2.40 6.61
C VAL A 176 1.62 3.29 5.38
N THR A 177 0.54 3.00 4.67
CA THR A 177 0.11 3.78 3.51
C THR A 177 -1.23 4.47 3.81
N VAL A 178 -1.30 5.76 3.50
CA VAL A 178 -2.51 6.57 3.45
C VAL A 178 -2.65 7.12 2.04
N THR A 179 -3.81 6.92 1.40
CA THR A 179 -4.05 7.45 0.06
C THR A 179 -5.31 8.27 -0.03
N LEU A 180 -5.30 9.29 -0.86
CA LEU A 180 -6.48 10.02 -1.29
C LEU A 180 -7.15 9.30 -2.46
N ALA A 181 -8.44 8.98 -2.36
CA ALA A 181 -9.21 8.45 -3.48
C ALA A 181 -9.44 9.56 -4.54
N ILE A 182 -8.79 9.46 -5.70
CA ILE A 182 -8.92 10.47 -6.77
C ILE A 182 -9.88 10.06 -7.89
N ASP A 183 -10.13 8.76 -8.02
CA ASP A 183 -11.19 8.19 -8.83
C ASP A 183 -11.99 7.17 -8.01
N ASN A 184 -13.20 6.86 -8.46
CA ASN A 184 -13.96 5.72 -7.96
C ASN A 184 -14.31 4.80 -9.14
N ARG A 185 -13.78 3.58 -9.10
CA ARG A 185 -13.90 2.58 -10.17
C ARG A 185 -15.31 1.98 -10.27
N GLN A 186 -16.18 2.22 -9.30
CA GLN A 186 -17.60 1.85 -9.33
C GLN A 186 -18.46 2.93 -9.96
N GLU A 187 -18.25 4.17 -9.53
CA GLU A 187 -19.08 5.31 -9.91
C GLU A 187 -18.62 5.97 -11.21
N GLU A 188 -17.49 5.54 -11.77
CA GLU A 188 -16.82 6.17 -12.92
C GLU A 188 -16.59 7.68 -12.71
N THR A 189 -16.47 8.10 -11.45
CA THR A 189 -16.24 9.50 -11.07
C THR A 189 -14.75 9.77 -10.90
N VAL A 190 -14.33 10.98 -11.30
CA VAL A 190 -12.95 11.47 -11.17
C VAL A 190 -12.98 12.84 -10.51
N LYS A 191 -12.11 13.06 -9.52
CA LYS A 191 -11.89 14.38 -8.94
C LYS A 191 -10.79 15.10 -9.71
N VAL A 192 -11.18 15.96 -10.66
CA VAL A 192 -10.24 16.63 -11.57
C VAL A 192 -9.28 17.59 -10.83
N ASN A 193 -9.72 18.20 -9.72
CA ASN A 193 -8.90 19.09 -8.92
C ASN A 193 -8.79 18.58 -7.47
N TYR A 194 -7.95 17.56 -7.25
CA TYR A 194 -7.75 16.95 -5.93
C TYR A 194 -6.66 17.62 -5.09
N GLN A 195 -5.94 18.61 -5.61
CA GLN A 195 -4.76 19.20 -4.96
C GLN A 195 -5.04 19.71 -3.55
N ALA A 196 -6.07 20.55 -3.37
CA ALA A 196 -6.43 21.06 -2.04
C ALA A 196 -6.78 19.95 -1.04
N ALA A 197 -7.40 18.86 -1.50
CA ALA A 197 -7.68 17.71 -0.64
C ALA A 197 -6.43 16.89 -0.32
N MET A 198 -5.44 16.88 -1.21
CA MET A 198 -4.13 16.30 -0.93
C MET A 198 -3.38 17.14 0.11
N ASP A 199 -3.38 18.46 -0.02
CA ASP A 199 -2.73 19.36 0.94
C ASP A 199 -3.34 19.17 2.35
N THR A 200 -4.67 19.12 2.44
CA THR A 200 -5.37 18.80 3.70
C THR A 200 -4.99 17.43 4.24
N LEU A 201 -4.88 16.41 3.39
CA LEU A 201 -4.47 15.07 3.81
C LEU A 201 -3.03 15.07 4.34
N VAL A 202 -2.12 15.74 3.66
CA VAL A 202 -0.71 15.84 4.06
C VAL A 202 -0.59 16.51 5.42
N GLU A 203 -1.21 17.67 5.61
CA GLU A 203 -1.23 18.37 6.89
C GLU A 203 -1.82 17.48 8.01
N SER A 204 -2.95 16.83 7.74
CA SER A 204 -3.62 15.97 8.71
C SER A 204 -2.78 14.75 9.12
N VAL A 205 -2.11 14.11 8.16
CA VAL A 205 -1.20 12.98 8.43
C VAL A 205 0.03 13.46 9.20
N LEU A 206 0.66 14.56 8.80
CA LEU A 206 1.82 15.11 9.50
C LEU A 206 1.49 15.48 10.94
N ASN A 207 0.35 16.14 11.19
CA ASN A 207 -0.11 16.47 12.54
C ASN A 207 -0.36 15.23 13.41
N ALA A 208 -0.75 14.10 12.82
CA ALA A 208 -0.96 12.86 13.54
C ALA A 208 0.33 12.15 13.91
N VAL A 209 1.36 12.22 13.06
CA VAL A 209 2.61 11.44 13.24
C VAL A 209 3.75 12.25 13.85
N LEU A 210 3.68 13.58 13.79
CA LEU A 210 4.66 14.46 14.42
C LEU A 210 4.27 14.75 15.88
N PRO A 211 5.25 14.85 16.79
CA PRO A 211 4.98 15.22 18.17
C PRO A 211 4.42 16.65 18.25
N PRO A 212 3.60 16.97 19.27
CA PRO A 212 2.97 18.30 19.44
C PRO A 212 3.93 19.49 19.47
N SER A 213 5.22 19.25 19.72
CA SER A 213 6.29 20.24 19.78
C SER A 213 6.86 20.64 18.41
N VAL A 214 6.48 19.96 17.32
CA VAL A 214 6.91 20.31 15.96
C VAL A 214 5.84 21.19 15.33
N SER A 215 6.01 22.51 15.42
CA SER A 215 5.21 23.45 14.63
C SER A 215 5.63 23.31 13.17
N LEU A 216 4.73 22.79 12.34
CA LEU A 216 4.81 22.95 10.90
C LEU A 216 4.58 24.44 10.64
N GLY A 217 5.67 25.21 10.58
CA GLY A 217 5.63 26.59 10.12
C GLY A 217 5.24 26.61 8.65
N MET A 218 3.94 26.59 8.40
CA MET A 218 3.33 26.83 7.09
C MET A 218 2.73 28.22 7.06
#